data_AF-A0A553USP4-F1
#
_entry.id   AF-A0A553USP4-F1
#
_cell.length_a   1.000
_cell.length_b   1.000
_cell.length_c   1.000
_cell.angle_alpha   90.00
_cell.angle_beta   90.00
_cell.angle_gamma   90.00
#
_symmetry.space_group_name_H-M   'P 1'
#
loop_
_entity.id
_entity.type
_entity.pdbx_description
1 polymer ?
#
loop_
_entity_poly.entity_id
_entity_poly.type
_entity_poly.pdbx_seq_one_letter_code
_entity_poly.pdbx_strand_id
1 'polypeptide(L)'
;MDVHEVVAITRGVLKSRPYVHKFTHTTHKASQVRQGSLFVALDIGGIDLALSLGAYGILYDQEVPISDTEVAWIYVPNLDMAVEKLLYYKLLEAPAIFGVCAVEFAILQKIAPEELLFFEGSKLDLLDFNLSAPCVILQDTLQSHLFKPKDIPLEPMPFEVLLPELFSMSICYQRQRYDLKLSSFYVPQLAKALHICTLASIQVHLDRLGVLNFMQPHYTNPQLEPCAFGQSLQILILEKQSEQIVKMARYAHKITPWQQIQIFTPKPLSAPHVLYGDLAHLRQILQITPYTLGFIGGDFAIQQILKPKKSPKGLFDGL
;
A
#
# COMPACT_ATOMS: atom_id res chain seq x y z
N MET A 1 -16.27 -9.84 21.57
CA MET A 1 -17.69 -9.55 21.24
C MET A 1 -18.55 -10.63 21.87
N ASP A 2 -19.66 -10.26 22.49
CA ASP A 2 -20.63 -11.21 23.04
C ASP A 2 -21.38 -11.95 21.91
N VAL A 3 -21.81 -13.20 22.15
CA VAL A 3 -22.57 -13.97 21.15
C VAL A 3 -23.84 -13.21 20.73
N HIS A 4 -24.55 -12.63 21.69
CA HIS A 4 -25.76 -11.84 21.42
C HIS A 4 -25.47 -10.56 20.63
N GLU A 5 -24.33 -9.91 20.87
CA GLU A 5 -23.91 -8.74 20.08
C GLU A 5 -23.67 -9.15 18.62
N VAL A 6 -22.95 -10.25 18.39
CA VAL A 6 -22.71 -10.75 17.02
C VAL A 6 -24.02 -11.05 16.33
N VAL A 7 -24.95 -11.76 16.98
CA VAL A 7 -26.28 -12.04 16.45
C VAL A 7 -27.03 -10.74 16.11
N ALA A 8 -27.01 -9.75 16.99
CA ALA A 8 -27.69 -8.47 16.79
C ALA A 8 -27.07 -7.65 15.64
N ILE A 9 -25.74 -7.50 15.62
CA ILE A 9 -24.99 -6.75 14.61
C ILE A 9 -25.20 -7.37 13.23
N THR A 10 -25.03 -8.70 13.13
CA THR A 10 -25.17 -9.40 11.86
C THR A 10 -26.63 -9.54 11.41
N ARG A 11 -27.59 -9.33 12.33
CA ARG A 11 -29.01 -9.72 12.20
C ARG A 11 -29.15 -11.22 11.90
N GLY A 12 -28.30 -12.01 12.54
CA GLY A 12 -28.28 -13.46 12.41
C GLY A 12 -29.35 -14.13 13.25
N VAL A 13 -29.48 -15.44 13.05
CA VAL A 13 -30.32 -16.34 13.85
C VAL A 13 -29.42 -17.37 14.50
N LEU A 14 -29.41 -17.39 15.83
CA LEU A 14 -28.69 -18.42 16.59
C LEU A 14 -29.47 -19.74 16.48
N LYS A 15 -28.84 -20.75 15.88
CA LYS A 15 -29.44 -22.07 15.61
C LYS A 15 -29.12 -23.13 16.67
N SER A 16 -28.13 -22.87 17.52
CA SER A 16 -27.73 -23.73 18.63
C SER A 16 -28.08 -23.10 20.00
N ARG A 17 -27.77 -23.82 21.09
CA ARG A 17 -27.84 -23.32 22.47
C ARG A 17 -26.43 -23.36 23.06
N PRO A 18 -25.55 -22.42 22.68
CA PRO A 18 -24.15 -22.47 23.06
C PRO A 18 -23.94 -22.25 24.56
N TYR A 19 -22.90 -22.87 25.12
CA TYR A 19 -22.42 -22.55 26.47
C TYR A 19 -21.45 -21.36 26.50
N VAL A 20 -20.99 -20.93 25.32
CA VAL A 20 -20.09 -19.80 25.16
C VAL A 20 -20.88 -18.48 25.21
N HIS A 21 -20.33 -17.49 25.90
CA HIS A 21 -20.91 -16.14 25.99
C HIS A 21 -20.16 -15.09 25.16
N LYS A 22 -18.86 -15.27 24.93
CA LYS A 22 -17.98 -14.29 24.24
C LYS A 22 -17.03 -14.94 23.25
N PHE A 23 -16.77 -14.22 22.17
CA PHE A 23 -15.66 -14.47 21.26
C PHE A 23 -14.51 -13.51 21.56
N THR A 24 -13.29 -14.05 21.61
CA THR A 24 -12.05 -13.31 21.79
C THR A 24 -11.45 -12.85 20.47
N HIS A 25 -11.81 -13.53 19.39
CA HIS A 25 -11.22 -13.34 18.08
C HIS A 25 -12.23 -13.62 16.97
N THR A 26 -12.06 -13.02 15.79
CA THR A 26 -12.88 -13.30 14.60
C THR A 26 -11.97 -13.51 13.41
N THR A 27 -12.11 -14.63 12.70
CA THR A 27 -11.27 -14.93 11.52
C THR A 27 -12.04 -15.73 10.48
N HIS A 28 -11.57 -15.67 9.24
CA HIS A 28 -12.06 -16.48 8.12
C HIS A 28 -11.05 -17.56 7.71
N LYS A 29 -9.84 -17.57 8.30
CA LYS A 29 -8.79 -18.55 7.96
C LYS A 29 -8.70 -19.60 9.05
N ALA A 30 -8.87 -20.86 8.68
CA ALA A 30 -8.75 -21.98 9.61
C ALA A 30 -7.39 -21.97 10.34
N SER A 31 -6.31 -21.61 9.65
CA SER A 31 -4.95 -21.51 10.22
C SER A 31 -4.80 -20.44 11.32
N GLN A 32 -5.75 -19.51 11.46
CA GLN A 32 -5.76 -18.47 12.48
C GLN A 32 -6.76 -18.75 13.60
N VAL A 33 -7.53 -19.84 13.51
CA VAL A 33 -8.48 -20.24 14.56
C VAL A 33 -7.73 -20.63 15.82
N ARG A 34 -8.23 -20.13 16.94
CA ARG A 34 -7.77 -20.42 18.30
C ARG A 34 -9.00 -20.60 19.20
N GLN A 35 -8.81 -21.16 20.39
CA GLN A 35 -9.87 -21.21 21.41
C GLN A 35 -10.52 -19.83 21.62
N GLY A 36 -11.85 -19.79 21.53
CA GLY A 36 -12.61 -18.54 21.65
C GLY A 36 -12.88 -17.81 20.33
N SER A 37 -12.49 -18.36 19.18
CA SER A 37 -12.70 -17.70 17.88
C SER A 37 -14.14 -17.81 17.38
N LEU A 38 -14.63 -16.74 16.76
CA LEU A 38 -15.71 -16.77 15.80
C LEU A 38 -15.13 -17.01 14.40
N PHE A 39 -15.50 -18.13 13.79
CA PHE A 39 -15.07 -18.46 12.43
C PHE A 39 -16.13 -18.03 11.41
N VAL A 40 -15.71 -17.24 10.42
CA VAL A 40 -16.54 -16.82 9.27
C VAL A 40 -16.37 -17.85 8.15
N ALA A 41 -17.38 -18.71 7.97
CA ALA A 41 -17.33 -19.83 7.05
C ALA A 41 -17.68 -19.40 5.62
N LEU A 42 -16.67 -18.98 4.85
CA LEU A 42 -16.81 -18.67 3.42
C LEU A 42 -17.09 -19.90 2.56
N ASP A 43 -16.68 -21.07 3.06
CA ASP A 43 -16.97 -22.39 2.49
C ASP A 43 -17.29 -23.36 3.64
N ILE A 44 -18.23 -24.28 3.39
CA ILE A 44 -18.69 -25.27 4.38
C ILE A 44 -17.56 -26.23 4.73
N GLY A 45 -16.69 -26.57 3.78
CA GLY A 45 -15.59 -27.52 3.98
C GLY A 45 -14.58 -27.11 5.05
N GLY A 46 -14.52 -25.81 5.41
CA GLY A 46 -13.63 -25.30 6.45
C GLY A 46 -14.16 -25.44 7.88
N ILE A 47 -15.44 -25.75 8.07
CA ILE A 47 -16.10 -25.68 9.38
C ILE A 47 -15.57 -26.74 10.35
N ASP A 48 -15.50 -28.01 9.94
CA ASP A 48 -15.04 -29.09 10.83
C ASP A 48 -13.60 -28.87 11.31
N LEU A 49 -12.74 -28.36 10.42
CA LEU A 49 -11.38 -27.99 10.79
C LEU A 49 -11.39 -26.84 11.80
N ALA A 50 -12.17 -25.78 11.57
CA ALA A 50 -12.27 -24.66 12.51
C ALA A 50 -12.78 -25.10 13.89
N LEU A 51 -13.78 -25.97 13.96
CA LEU A 51 -14.27 -26.54 15.22
C LEU A 51 -13.16 -27.30 15.95
N SER A 52 -12.43 -28.17 15.24
CA SER A 52 -11.32 -28.94 15.82
C SER A 52 -10.17 -28.06 16.35
N LEU A 53 -10.01 -26.87 15.78
CA LEU A 53 -9.01 -25.87 16.19
C LEU A 53 -9.51 -24.93 17.32
N GLY A 54 -10.74 -25.13 17.81
CA GLY A 54 -11.30 -24.40 18.95
C GLY A 54 -12.17 -23.20 18.60
N ALA A 55 -12.79 -23.18 17.41
CA ALA A 55 -13.82 -22.20 17.11
C ALA A 55 -15.02 -22.36 18.07
N TYR A 56 -15.38 -21.28 18.74
CA TYR A 56 -16.51 -21.22 19.67
C TYR A 56 -17.79 -20.71 19.01
N GLY A 57 -17.69 -20.17 17.80
CA GLY A 57 -18.83 -19.81 16.99
C GLY A 57 -18.54 -19.96 15.51
N ILE A 58 -19.58 -20.26 14.74
CA ILE A 58 -19.57 -20.36 13.29
C ILE A 58 -20.59 -19.34 12.75
N LEU A 59 -20.12 -18.41 11.92
CA LEU A 59 -20.96 -17.49 11.14
C LEU A 59 -21.03 -17.99 9.71
N TYR A 60 -22.23 -18.25 9.20
CA TYR A 60 -22.43 -18.96 7.93
C TYR A 60 -23.75 -18.55 7.25
N ASP A 61 -23.86 -18.75 5.94
CA ASP A 61 -25.03 -18.37 5.14
C ASP A 61 -25.66 -19.49 4.30
N GLN A 62 -25.20 -20.73 4.48
CA GLN A 62 -25.74 -21.92 3.81
C GLN A 62 -26.35 -22.88 4.84
N GLU A 63 -27.19 -23.83 4.42
CA GLU A 63 -27.65 -24.85 5.35
C GLU A 63 -26.51 -25.82 5.70
N VAL A 64 -26.20 -25.94 6.98
CA VAL A 64 -25.14 -26.81 7.51
C VAL A 64 -25.70 -27.60 8.70
N PRO A 65 -25.46 -28.92 8.77
CA PRO A 65 -25.84 -29.70 9.95
C PRO A 65 -25.04 -29.25 11.16
N ILE A 66 -25.72 -29.03 12.28
CA ILE A 66 -25.09 -28.66 13.56
C ILE A 66 -24.46 -29.93 14.15
N SER A 67 -23.13 -30.01 14.10
CA SER A 67 -22.36 -31.14 14.65
C SER A 67 -22.06 -31.00 16.15
N ASP A 68 -21.97 -29.77 16.65
CA ASP A 68 -21.68 -29.45 18.05
C ASP A 68 -22.65 -28.36 18.55
N THR A 69 -23.52 -28.71 19.51
CA THR A 69 -24.53 -27.80 20.05
C THR A 69 -23.98 -26.80 21.07
N GLU A 70 -22.77 -27.03 21.60
CA GLU A 70 -22.13 -26.14 22.58
C GLU A 70 -21.49 -24.91 21.93
N VAL A 71 -21.20 -25.01 20.63
CA VAL A 71 -20.71 -23.93 19.77
C VAL A 71 -21.86 -23.02 19.32
N ALA A 72 -21.59 -21.73 19.13
CA ALA A 72 -22.57 -20.76 18.66
C ALA A 72 -22.71 -20.80 17.13
N TRP A 73 -23.79 -21.42 16.63
CA TRP A 73 -24.10 -21.49 15.21
C TRP A 73 -24.98 -20.32 14.81
N ILE A 74 -24.41 -19.33 14.12
CA ILE A 74 -25.09 -18.08 13.76
C ILE A 74 -25.32 -18.08 12.25
N TYR A 75 -26.56 -18.32 11.84
CA TYR A 75 -26.97 -18.26 10.44
C TYR A 75 -27.31 -16.82 10.03
N VAL A 76 -26.82 -16.39 8.87
CA VAL A 76 -27.17 -15.10 8.24
C VAL A 76 -27.58 -15.30 6.79
N PRO A 77 -28.52 -14.52 6.24
CA PRO A 77 -28.94 -14.67 4.84
C PRO A 77 -27.90 -14.19 3.81
N ASN A 78 -26.91 -13.41 4.23
CA ASN A 78 -25.84 -12.90 3.39
C ASN A 78 -24.59 -12.69 4.25
N LEU A 79 -23.59 -13.56 4.07
CA LEU A 79 -22.38 -13.54 4.87
C LEU A 79 -21.53 -12.28 4.64
N ASP A 80 -21.46 -11.81 3.40
CA ASP A 80 -20.69 -10.63 3.04
C ASP A 80 -21.19 -9.38 3.79
N MET A 81 -22.51 -9.13 3.75
CA MET A 81 -23.14 -8.03 4.48
C MET A 81 -22.99 -8.19 6.00
N ALA A 82 -23.01 -9.42 6.52
CA ALA A 82 -22.78 -9.67 7.95
C ALA A 82 -21.34 -9.30 8.36
N VAL A 83 -20.35 -9.67 7.53
CA VAL A 83 -18.95 -9.29 7.70
C VAL A 83 -18.78 -7.77 7.68
N GLU A 84 -19.40 -7.07 6.73
CA GLU A 84 -19.31 -5.60 6.65
C GLU A 84 -19.85 -4.92 7.91
N LYS A 85 -20.95 -5.42 8.48
CA LYS A 85 -21.49 -4.89 9.75
C LYS A 85 -20.54 -5.16 10.91
N LEU A 86 -19.97 -6.37 11.01
CA LEU A 86 -18.98 -6.68 12.05
C LEU A 86 -17.75 -5.78 11.95
N LEU A 87 -17.23 -5.59 10.73
CA LEU A 87 -16.11 -4.69 10.48
C LEU A 87 -16.45 -3.25 10.84
N TYR A 88 -17.62 -2.75 10.45
CA TYR A 88 -18.06 -1.40 10.79
C TYR A 88 -18.03 -1.17 12.31
N TYR A 89 -18.61 -2.09 13.09
CA TYR A 89 -18.56 -2.00 14.56
C TYR A 89 -17.14 -2.08 15.10
N LYS A 90 -16.31 -3.01 14.60
CA LYS A 90 -14.91 -3.14 15.01
C LYS A 90 -14.09 -1.88 14.73
N LEU A 91 -14.34 -1.22 13.59
CA LEU A 91 -13.64 -0.01 13.17
C LEU A 91 -14.08 1.23 13.96
N LEU A 92 -15.31 1.26 14.48
CA LEU A 92 -15.77 2.32 15.39
C LEU A 92 -15.03 2.30 16.74
N GLU A 93 -14.54 1.14 17.18
CA GLU A 93 -13.77 0.99 18.41
C GLU A 93 -12.30 1.40 18.25
N ALA A 94 -11.81 1.55 17.01
CA ALA A 94 -10.42 1.91 16.76
C ALA A 94 -10.14 3.36 17.22
N PRO A 95 -9.00 3.64 17.88
CA PRO A 95 -8.67 4.99 18.36
C PRO A 95 -8.66 6.06 17.26
N ALA A 96 -8.17 5.69 16.08
CA ALA A 96 -8.20 6.49 14.87
C ALA A 96 -7.98 5.60 13.65
N ILE A 97 -8.60 5.97 12.53
CA ILE A 97 -8.37 5.31 11.24
C ILE A 97 -8.02 6.38 10.22
N PHE A 98 -6.88 6.23 9.55
CA PHE A 98 -6.41 7.13 8.51
C PHE A 98 -6.37 6.40 7.17
N GLY A 99 -7.00 7.00 6.15
CA GLY A 99 -6.93 6.52 4.78
C GLY A 99 -5.79 7.22 4.02
N VAL A 100 -4.86 6.42 3.48
CA VAL A 100 -3.66 6.93 2.82
C VAL A 100 -3.42 6.32 1.45
N CYS A 101 -2.65 7.01 0.60
CA CYS A 101 -2.12 6.43 -0.64
C CYS A 101 -0.81 5.66 -0.40
N ALA A 102 -0.32 4.93 -1.39
CA ALA A 102 0.87 4.09 -1.28
C ALA A 102 2.13 4.85 -0.82
N VAL A 103 2.31 6.09 -1.29
CA VAL A 103 3.46 6.92 -0.92
C VAL A 103 3.39 7.35 0.55
N GLU A 104 2.22 7.83 0.98
CA GLU A 104 1.97 8.22 2.38
C GLU A 104 2.14 7.03 3.33
N PHE A 105 1.62 5.86 2.95
CA PHE A 105 1.76 4.62 3.70
C PHE A 105 3.23 4.25 3.91
N ALA A 106 4.03 4.27 2.84
CA ALA A 106 5.46 3.97 2.91
C ALA A 106 6.25 5.01 3.72
N ILE A 107 5.90 6.31 3.63
CA ILE A 107 6.50 7.36 4.45
C ILE A 107 6.26 7.04 5.93
N LEU A 108 5.01 6.80 6.32
CA LEU A 108 4.61 6.51 7.71
C LEU A 108 5.31 5.26 8.26
N GLN A 109 5.41 4.19 7.46
CA GLN A 109 6.14 2.97 7.85
C GLN A 109 7.62 3.22 8.16
N LYS A 110 8.22 4.29 7.63
CA LYS A 110 9.62 4.63 7.91
C LYS A 110 9.77 5.56 9.11
N ILE A 111 8.91 6.57 9.21
CA ILE A 111 9.06 7.65 10.20
C ILE A 111 8.37 7.37 11.53
N ALA A 112 7.40 6.44 11.56
CA ALA A 112 6.59 6.11 12.72
C ALA A 112 6.08 4.64 12.74
N PRO A 113 6.96 3.61 12.56
CA PRO A 113 6.54 2.22 12.43
C PRO A 113 5.94 1.58 13.70
N GLU A 114 6.37 2.03 14.88
CA GLU A 114 6.10 1.34 16.15
C GLU A 114 4.77 1.75 16.78
N GLU A 115 4.31 2.97 16.52
CA GLU A 115 3.14 3.58 17.16
C GLU A 115 1.87 3.51 16.28
N LEU A 116 2.03 3.13 15.00
CA LEU A 116 0.95 2.99 14.02
C LEU A 116 0.75 1.54 13.63
N LEU A 117 -0.51 1.14 13.48
CA LEU A 117 -0.88 -0.13 12.89
C LEU A 117 -1.06 0.05 11.38
N PHE A 118 -0.38 -0.77 10.59
CA PHE A 118 -0.40 -0.69 9.14
C PHE A 118 -1.22 -1.83 8.57
N PHE A 119 -2.28 -1.49 7.82
CA PHE A 119 -3.14 -2.47 7.18
C PHE A 119 -3.07 -2.37 5.66
N GLU A 120 -2.71 -3.49 5.05
CA GLU A 120 -2.73 -3.75 3.61
C GLU A 120 -3.30 -5.16 3.42
N GLY A 121 -4.51 -5.28 2.89
CA GLY A 121 -5.17 -6.57 2.75
C GLY A 121 -6.63 -6.47 2.38
N SER A 122 -7.30 -7.62 2.30
CA SER A 122 -8.73 -7.68 2.01
C SER A 122 -9.58 -7.33 3.23
N LYS A 123 -10.86 -6.98 3.04
CA LYS A 123 -11.78 -6.75 4.16
C LYS A 123 -11.87 -7.93 5.13
N LEU A 124 -11.67 -9.16 4.65
CA LEU A 124 -11.70 -10.36 5.48
C LEU A 124 -10.45 -10.48 6.38
N ASP A 125 -9.30 -9.98 5.94
CA ASP A 125 -8.08 -9.93 6.76
C ASP A 125 -8.23 -8.94 7.93
N LEU A 126 -9.08 -7.91 7.76
CA LEU A 126 -9.38 -6.92 8.79
C LEU A 126 -10.16 -7.49 9.98
N LEU A 127 -10.84 -8.65 9.81
CA LEU A 127 -11.53 -9.34 10.90
C LEU A 127 -10.56 -9.80 11.99
N ASP A 128 -9.36 -10.25 11.61
CA ASP A 128 -8.32 -10.71 12.52
C ASP A 128 -7.44 -9.54 13.01
N PHE A 129 -7.28 -8.49 12.19
CA PHE A 129 -6.38 -7.39 12.47
C PHE A 129 -6.63 -6.68 13.81
N ASN A 130 -5.60 -6.56 14.65
CA ASN A 130 -5.71 -5.84 15.92
C ASN A 130 -5.87 -4.33 15.65
N LEU A 131 -6.78 -3.66 16.36
CA LEU A 131 -7.04 -2.21 16.24
C LEU A 131 -6.78 -1.46 17.55
N SER A 132 -5.84 -1.95 18.37
CA SER A 132 -5.51 -1.38 19.69
C SER A 132 -4.79 -0.03 19.65
N ALA A 133 -4.39 0.45 18.47
CA ALA A 133 -3.68 1.70 18.27
C ALA A 133 -4.18 2.39 16.98
N PRO A 134 -3.82 3.67 16.74
CA PRO A 134 -4.17 4.36 15.50
C PRO A 134 -3.75 3.55 14.26
N CYS A 135 -4.70 3.35 13.35
CA CYS A 135 -4.55 2.49 12.20
C CYS A 135 -4.42 3.32 10.91
N VAL A 136 -3.48 2.93 10.06
CA VAL A 136 -3.25 3.47 8.73
C VAL A 136 -3.64 2.41 7.72
N ILE A 137 -4.62 2.73 6.88
CA ILE A 137 -5.18 1.84 5.88
C ILE A 137 -4.82 2.37 4.49
N LEU A 138 -4.24 1.51 3.66
CA LEU A 138 -4.02 1.80 2.25
C LEU A 138 -5.38 1.83 1.52
N GLN A 139 -5.82 3.00 1.08
CA GLN A 139 -7.20 3.21 0.56
C GLN A 139 -7.55 2.31 -0.63
N ASP A 140 -6.59 1.97 -1.47
CA ASP A 140 -6.82 1.13 -2.65
C ASP A 140 -7.20 -0.32 -2.28
N THR A 141 -7.10 -0.70 -1.00
CA THR A 141 -7.35 -2.08 -0.53
C THR A 141 -8.76 -2.32 0.00
N LEU A 142 -9.47 -1.26 0.43
CA LEU A 142 -10.77 -1.38 1.09
C LEU A 142 -11.83 -0.48 0.46
N GLN A 143 -13.08 -0.96 0.48
CA GLN A 143 -14.23 -0.21 -0.02
C GLN A 143 -14.53 0.98 0.90
N SER A 144 -14.76 2.16 0.30
CA SER A 144 -14.91 3.43 1.02
C SER A 144 -16.16 3.51 1.92
N HIS A 145 -17.13 2.59 1.76
CA HIS A 145 -18.31 2.54 2.64
C HIS A 145 -18.07 1.81 3.97
N LEU A 146 -16.98 1.04 4.10
CA LEU A 146 -16.71 0.25 5.31
C LEU A 146 -16.33 1.12 6.52
N PHE A 147 -15.68 2.25 6.29
CA PHE A 147 -15.30 3.18 7.32
C PHE A 147 -15.17 4.59 6.77
N LYS A 148 -15.37 5.58 7.65
CA LYS A 148 -15.04 6.96 7.34
C LYS A 148 -13.66 7.27 7.91
N PRO A 149 -12.61 7.41 7.08
CA PRO A 149 -11.30 7.82 7.57
C PRO A 149 -11.39 9.18 8.25
N LYS A 150 -10.51 9.43 9.23
CA LYS A 150 -10.34 10.77 9.77
C LYS A 150 -9.94 11.74 8.67
N ASP A 151 -10.57 12.92 8.70
CA ASP A 151 -10.19 14.03 7.83
C ASP A 151 -8.79 14.50 8.22
N ILE A 152 -7.88 14.55 7.26
CA ILE A 152 -6.51 15.01 7.47
C ILE A 152 -6.39 16.39 6.85
N PRO A 153 -6.05 17.43 7.63
CA PRO A 153 -5.90 18.77 7.11
C PRO A 153 -4.77 18.83 6.07
N LEU A 154 -4.93 19.71 5.08
CA LEU A 154 -3.86 20.05 4.13
C LEU A 154 -3.08 21.30 4.56
N GLU A 155 -3.66 22.09 5.47
CA GLU A 155 -3.09 23.35 5.96
C GLU A 155 -3.28 23.46 7.49
N PRO A 156 -2.38 24.17 8.20
CA PRO A 156 -1.16 24.80 7.69
C PRO A 156 -0.07 23.78 7.36
N MET A 157 0.77 24.07 6.37
CA MET A 157 1.90 23.20 6.04
C MET A 157 2.81 22.92 7.25
N PRO A 158 3.14 21.65 7.57
CA PRO A 158 3.85 21.32 8.80
C PRO A 158 5.37 21.57 8.73
N PHE A 159 5.89 21.91 7.55
CA PHE A 159 7.30 22.23 7.31
C PHE A 159 7.45 23.28 6.21
N GLU A 160 8.62 23.91 6.16
CA GLU A 160 9.05 24.76 5.06
C GLU A 160 9.93 23.96 4.09
N VAL A 161 9.74 24.11 2.79
CA VAL A 161 10.63 23.54 1.76
C VAL A 161 11.77 24.51 1.52
N LEU A 162 13.00 24.11 1.86
CA LEU A 162 14.21 24.93 1.71
C LEU A 162 14.82 24.77 0.32
N LEU A 163 14.90 23.53 -0.16
CA LEU A 163 15.45 23.20 -1.47
C LEU A 163 14.60 22.09 -2.11
N PRO A 164 13.83 22.39 -3.16
CA PRO A 164 13.11 21.37 -3.92
C PRO A 164 14.02 20.80 -5.02
N GLU A 165 14.12 19.47 -5.11
CA GLU A 165 14.84 18.78 -6.19
C GLU A 165 14.03 17.59 -6.72
N LEU A 166 14.39 17.12 -7.92
CA LEU A 166 13.64 16.07 -8.59
C LEU A 166 13.66 14.72 -7.85
N PHE A 167 14.74 14.42 -7.13
CA PHE A 167 14.94 13.13 -6.44
C PHE A 167 15.21 13.27 -4.94
N SER A 168 15.24 14.50 -4.44
CA SER A 168 15.54 14.85 -3.06
C SER A 168 14.84 16.16 -2.70
N MET A 169 14.77 16.46 -1.40
CA MET A 169 14.39 17.79 -0.96
C MET A 169 14.98 18.10 0.41
N SER A 170 15.33 19.36 0.63
CA SER A 170 15.67 19.88 1.94
C SER A 170 14.46 20.58 2.54
N ILE A 171 14.13 20.27 3.79
CA ILE A 171 13.02 20.89 4.52
C ILE A 171 13.46 21.40 5.90
N CYS A 172 12.72 22.37 6.44
CA CYS A 172 12.79 22.77 7.84
C CYS A 172 11.52 22.28 8.56
N TYR A 173 11.68 21.29 9.43
CA TYR A 173 10.61 20.75 10.27
C TYR A 173 10.97 20.94 11.73
N GLN A 174 10.07 21.55 12.52
CA GLN A 174 10.29 21.85 13.94
C GLN A 174 11.63 22.59 14.21
N ARG A 175 11.99 23.56 13.36
CA ARG A 175 13.24 24.34 13.42
C ARG A 175 14.52 23.53 13.19
N GLN A 176 14.41 22.30 12.70
CA GLN A 176 15.54 21.46 12.29
C GLN A 176 15.53 21.23 10.79
N ARG A 177 16.72 21.28 10.17
CA ARG A 177 16.91 20.96 8.76
C ARG A 177 16.99 19.45 8.56
N TYR A 178 16.30 18.96 7.53
CA TYR A 178 16.39 17.59 7.04
C TYR A 178 16.64 17.58 5.54
N ASP A 179 17.59 16.77 5.09
CA ASP A 179 17.86 16.51 3.67
C ASP A 179 17.32 15.11 3.33
N LEU A 180 16.15 15.06 2.69
CA LEU A 180 15.39 13.85 2.44
C LEU A 180 15.69 13.29 1.05
N LYS A 181 15.88 11.98 0.95
CA LYS A 181 15.96 11.24 -0.33
C LYS A 181 14.55 10.96 -0.89
N LEU A 182 13.73 12.01 -0.94
CA LEU A 182 12.36 12.01 -1.40
C LEU A 182 12.19 13.16 -2.39
N SER A 183 11.64 12.89 -3.57
CA SER A 183 11.34 13.93 -4.56
C SER A 183 10.44 15.01 -3.97
N SER A 184 10.71 16.29 -4.28
CA SER A 184 9.79 17.38 -3.92
C SER A 184 8.43 17.29 -4.63
N PHE A 185 8.25 16.37 -5.58
CA PHE A 185 6.93 15.98 -6.08
C PHE A 185 6.00 15.47 -4.97
N TYR A 186 6.58 14.83 -3.93
CA TYR A 186 5.84 14.21 -2.83
C TYR A 186 5.67 15.10 -1.59
N VAL A 187 5.86 16.41 -1.72
CA VAL A 187 5.61 17.38 -0.62
C VAL A 187 4.20 17.21 -0.02
N PRO A 188 3.11 17.11 -0.80
CA PRO A 188 1.76 16.92 -0.24
C PRO A 188 1.62 15.64 0.58
N GLN A 189 2.23 14.55 0.12
CA GLN A 189 2.17 13.24 0.78
C GLN A 189 2.97 13.24 2.08
N LEU A 190 4.15 13.87 2.10
CA LEU A 190 4.91 14.05 3.33
C LEU A 190 4.15 14.91 4.35
N ALA A 191 3.53 16.00 3.90
CA ALA A 191 2.73 16.85 4.77
C ALA A 191 1.57 16.09 5.41
N LYS A 192 0.82 15.33 4.60
CA LYS A 192 -0.29 14.51 5.08
C LYS A 192 0.18 13.45 6.09
N ALA A 193 1.32 12.79 5.84
CA ALA A 193 1.92 11.85 6.78
C ALA A 193 2.27 12.53 8.13
N LEU A 194 2.89 13.71 8.10
CA LEU A 194 3.22 14.45 9.33
C LEU A 194 1.98 14.95 10.09
N HIS A 195 0.92 15.32 9.39
CA HIS A 195 -0.37 15.64 10.02
C HIS A 195 -0.99 14.41 10.68
N ILE A 196 -0.90 13.23 10.07
CA ILE A 196 -1.35 11.98 10.71
C ILE A 196 -0.59 11.75 12.02
N CYS A 197 0.74 11.86 12.02
CA CYS A 197 1.53 11.72 13.24
C CYS A 197 1.12 12.75 14.30
N THR A 198 0.86 13.99 13.90
CA THR A 198 0.38 15.04 14.82
C THR A 198 -0.99 14.69 15.42
N LEU A 199 -1.96 14.26 14.60
CA LEU A 199 -3.30 13.87 15.03
C LEU A 199 -3.30 12.62 15.92
N ALA A 200 -2.34 11.72 15.70
CA ALA A 200 -2.15 10.53 16.50
C ALA A 200 -1.28 10.78 17.75
N SER A 201 -0.73 11.98 17.93
CA SER A 201 0.20 12.34 19.02
C SER A 201 1.47 11.48 19.03
N ILE A 202 2.01 11.19 17.85
CA ILE A 202 3.14 10.28 17.61
C ILE A 202 4.42 11.06 17.34
N GLN A 203 5.53 10.59 17.89
CA GLN A 203 6.84 11.16 17.60
C GLN A 203 7.31 10.79 16.18
N VAL A 204 7.79 11.79 15.44
CA VAL A 204 8.26 11.60 14.06
C VAL A 204 9.78 11.46 14.03
N HIS A 205 10.26 10.45 13.30
CA HIS A 205 11.69 10.24 13.02
C HIS A 205 12.00 10.40 11.53
N LEU A 206 12.08 11.66 11.05
CA LEU A 206 12.35 11.97 9.63
C LEU A 206 13.72 11.46 9.15
N ASP A 207 14.68 11.32 10.05
CA ASP A 207 15.99 10.73 9.80
C ASP A 207 15.91 9.26 9.35
N ARG A 208 14.83 8.55 9.72
CA ARG A 208 14.58 7.15 9.34
C ARG A 208 13.92 6.98 7.96
N LEU A 209 13.51 8.07 7.29
CA LEU A 209 12.77 7.99 6.02
C LEU A 209 13.53 7.17 4.96
N GLY A 210 14.84 7.37 4.86
CA GLY A 210 15.69 6.65 3.90
C GLY A 210 15.27 6.88 2.45
N VAL A 211 15.51 5.88 1.60
CA VAL A 211 15.08 5.87 0.19
C VAL A 211 13.76 5.11 0.09
N LEU A 212 12.80 5.68 -0.65
CA LEU A 212 11.56 5.00 -1.00
C LEU A 212 11.59 4.51 -2.45
N ASN A 213 10.81 3.46 -2.75
CA ASN A 213 10.69 2.89 -4.08
C ASN A 213 9.68 3.66 -4.96
N PHE A 214 9.69 4.99 -4.89
CA PHE A 214 8.85 5.87 -5.69
C PHE A 214 9.73 6.87 -6.44
N MET A 215 9.43 7.12 -7.72
CA MET A 215 10.22 8.01 -8.58
C MET A 215 11.72 7.67 -8.58
N GLN A 216 12.05 6.37 -8.50
CA GLN A 216 13.44 5.94 -8.36
C GLN A 216 14.23 6.22 -9.65
N PRO A 217 15.35 6.96 -9.58
CA PRO A 217 16.17 7.22 -10.76
C PRO A 217 17.03 6.01 -11.11
N HIS A 218 16.99 5.58 -12.37
CA HIS A 218 17.87 4.58 -12.93
C HIS A 218 18.80 5.20 -13.98
N TYR A 219 20.06 5.39 -13.61
CA TYR A 219 21.08 5.97 -14.50
C TYR A 219 21.55 4.94 -15.51
N THR A 220 21.58 5.32 -16.79
CA THR A 220 21.91 4.42 -17.89
C THR A 220 22.67 5.14 -18.99
N ASN A 221 23.47 4.45 -19.80
CA ASN A 221 24.08 5.03 -21.01
C ASN A 221 23.18 4.83 -22.25
N PRO A 222 23.53 5.40 -23.42
CA PRO A 222 22.77 5.20 -24.66
C PRO A 222 22.66 3.74 -25.10
N GLN A 223 23.50 2.84 -24.58
CA GLN A 223 23.46 1.40 -24.85
C GLN A 223 22.53 0.65 -23.89
N LEU A 224 21.91 1.35 -22.94
CA LEU A 224 21.08 0.84 -21.84
C LEU A 224 21.85 0.07 -20.76
N GLU A 225 23.14 0.34 -20.60
CA GLU A 225 23.94 -0.24 -19.53
C GLU A 225 23.86 0.64 -18.26
N PRO A 226 23.73 0.04 -17.07
CA PRO A 226 23.62 0.79 -15.82
C PRO A 226 24.89 1.61 -15.54
N CYS A 227 24.68 2.86 -15.12
CA CYS A 227 25.73 3.79 -14.70
C CYS A 227 25.61 4.10 -13.21
N ALA A 228 26.71 4.49 -12.57
CA ALA A 228 26.62 5.03 -11.22
C ALA A 228 25.99 6.44 -11.24
N PHE A 229 25.53 6.91 -10.08
CA PHE A 229 25.00 8.26 -9.91
C PHE A 229 25.97 9.31 -10.47
N GLY A 230 25.45 10.23 -11.29
CA GLY A 230 26.23 11.32 -11.89
C GLY A 230 27.12 10.92 -13.07
N GLN A 231 27.21 9.64 -13.43
CA GLN A 231 28.05 9.16 -14.54
C GLN A 231 27.35 9.13 -15.90
N SER A 232 26.04 9.42 -15.94
CA SER A 232 25.28 9.54 -17.19
C SER A 232 24.25 10.65 -17.10
N LEU A 233 23.97 11.26 -18.25
CA LEU A 233 22.91 12.24 -18.46
C LEU A 233 21.55 11.59 -18.70
N GLN A 234 21.47 10.28 -18.93
CA GLN A 234 20.23 9.54 -19.15
C GLN A 234 19.75 8.87 -17.88
N ILE A 235 18.55 9.24 -17.46
CA ILE A 235 17.86 8.72 -16.28
C ILE A 235 16.53 8.12 -16.73
N LEU A 236 16.22 6.93 -16.25
CA LEU A 236 14.94 6.27 -16.44
C LEU A 236 14.17 6.22 -15.11
N ILE A 237 12.87 6.48 -15.17
CA ILE A 237 11.95 6.32 -14.05
C ILE A 237 10.82 5.42 -14.52
N LEU A 238 10.53 4.36 -13.76
CA LEU A 238 9.41 3.47 -14.03
C LEU A 238 8.22 3.85 -13.16
N GLU A 239 7.04 3.87 -13.77
CA GLU A 239 5.78 4.07 -13.06
C GLU A 239 4.67 3.30 -13.79
N LYS A 240 3.83 2.57 -13.05
CA LYS A 240 2.80 1.72 -13.65
C LYS A 240 1.55 2.50 -14.00
N GLN A 241 1.24 3.51 -13.19
CA GLN A 241 0.03 4.30 -13.34
C GLN A 241 0.25 5.41 -14.37
N SER A 242 -0.39 5.26 -15.54
CA SER A 242 -0.39 6.24 -16.64
C SER A 242 -0.65 7.67 -16.19
N GLU A 243 -1.61 7.88 -15.29
CA GLU A 243 -1.92 9.22 -14.77
C GLU A 243 -0.79 9.82 -13.92
N GLN A 244 -0.10 8.98 -13.14
CA GLN A 244 1.02 9.43 -12.30
C GLN A 244 2.21 9.81 -13.17
N ILE A 245 2.52 9.05 -14.22
CA ILE A 245 3.58 9.39 -15.18
C ILE A 245 3.40 10.81 -15.72
N VAL A 246 2.19 11.14 -16.14
CA VAL A 246 1.90 12.45 -16.71
C VAL A 246 2.07 13.55 -15.66
N LYS A 247 1.65 13.32 -14.41
CA LYS A 247 1.85 14.27 -13.30
C LYS A 247 3.33 14.46 -12.98
N MET A 248 4.09 13.36 -12.90
CA MET A 248 5.53 13.37 -12.61
C MET A 248 6.33 14.06 -13.73
N ALA A 249 6.02 13.78 -14.99
CA ALA A 249 6.69 14.41 -16.14
C ALA A 249 6.43 15.93 -16.19
N ARG A 250 5.19 16.37 -15.93
CA ARG A 250 4.87 17.80 -15.82
C ARG A 250 5.60 18.46 -14.67
N TYR A 251 5.69 17.80 -13.53
CA TYR A 251 6.44 18.29 -12.38
C TYR A 251 7.94 18.40 -12.69
N ALA A 252 8.52 17.36 -13.29
CA ALA A 252 9.91 17.33 -13.71
C ALA A 252 10.23 18.48 -14.68
N HIS A 253 9.33 18.74 -15.64
CA HIS A 253 9.51 19.86 -16.58
C HIS A 253 9.53 21.23 -15.88
N LYS A 254 8.75 21.39 -14.81
CA LYS A 254 8.73 22.62 -14.01
C LYS A 254 10.02 22.84 -13.22
N ILE A 255 10.57 21.79 -12.61
CA ILE A 255 11.72 21.90 -11.69
C ILE A 255 13.08 21.74 -12.39
N THR A 256 13.11 21.05 -13.53
CA THR A 256 14.30 20.87 -14.37
C THR A 256 13.98 21.17 -15.85
N PRO A 257 13.69 22.43 -16.21
CA PRO A 257 13.31 22.80 -17.58
C PRO A 257 14.40 22.56 -18.63
N TRP A 258 15.66 22.40 -18.21
CA TRP A 258 16.78 22.07 -19.07
C TRP A 258 16.85 20.59 -19.46
N GLN A 259 16.07 19.71 -18.82
CA GLN A 259 16.05 18.29 -19.17
C GLN A 259 15.18 18.02 -20.40
N GLN A 260 15.67 17.15 -21.27
CA GLN A 260 14.88 16.60 -22.37
C GLN A 260 14.04 15.43 -21.84
N ILE A 261 12.80 15.72 -21.48
CA ILE A 261 11.87 14.77 -20.86
C ILE A 261 11.07 14.04 -21.94
N GLN A 262 11.04 12.71 -21.87
CA GLN A 262 10.25 11.87 -22.76
C GLN A 262 9.43 10.85 -21.99
N ILE A 263 8.18 10.64 -22.40
CA ILE A 263 7.31 9.57 -21.87
C ILE A 263 7.26 8.43 -22.88
N PHE A 264 7.46 7.20 -22.41
CA PHE A 264 7.38 5.95 -23.16
C PHE A 264 6.29 5.08 -22.54
N THR A 265 5.33 4.60 -23.32
CA THR A 265 4.14 3.90 -22.79
C THR A 265 3.59 2.87 -23.77
N PRO A 266 3.01 1.75 -23.32
CA PRO A 266 2.37 0.78 -24.21
C PRO A 266 0.97 1.21 -24.65
N LYS A 267 0.39 2.21 -23.96
CA LYS A 267 -0.98 2.69 -24.19
C LYS A 267 -0.99 4.20 -24.44
N PRO A 268 -1.88 4.70 -25.31
CA PRO A 268 -2.00 6.13 -25.57
C PRO A 268 -2.27 6.95 -24.31
N LEU A 269 -1.61 8.11 -24.20
CA LEU A 269 -1.80 9.10 -23.13
C LEU A 269 -2.31 10.43 -23.68
N SER A 270 -2.89 11.24 -22.80
CA SER A 270 -3.32 12.62 -23.10
C SER A 270 -2.17 13.63 -23.21
N ALA A 271 -0.96 13.24 -22.83
CA ALA A 271 0.26 14.05 -22.94
C ALA A 271 1.17 13.52 -24.07
N PRO A 272 2.09 14.32 -24.63
CA PRO A 272 3.06 13.85 -25.62
C PRO A 272 3.84 12.64 -25.10
N HIS A 273 3.85 11.56 -25.89
CA HIS A 273 4.45 10.28 -25.52
C HIS A 273 4.90 9.51 -26.76
N VAL A 274 5.76 8.52 -26.56
CA VAL A 274 6.17 7.55 -27.56
C VAL A 274 5.54 6.20 -27.21
N LEU A 275 4.84 5.61 -28.17
CA LEU A 275 4.22 4.29 -28.01
C LEU A 275 5.24 3.18 -28.24
N TYR A 276 5.14 2.13 -27.45
CA TYR A 276 5.86 0.88 -27.69
C TYR A 276 4.91 -0.32 -27.64
N GLY A 277 5.28 -1.42 -28.29
CA GLY A 277 4.45 -2.62 -28.37
C GLY A 277 4.84 -3.68 -27.34
N ASP A 278 6.15 -3.88 -27.18
CA ASP A 278 6.73 -4.87 -26.28
C ASP A 278 8.08 -4.37 -25.73
N LEU A 279 8.76 -5.21 -24.94
CA LEU A 279 10.06 -4.90 -24.34
C LEU A 279 11.17 -4.70 -25.39
N ALA A 280 11.13 -5.43 -26.51
CA ALA A 280 12.14 -5.31 -27.56
C ALA A 280 12.00 -3.97 -28.28
N HIS A 281 10.77 -3.59 -28.63
CA HIS A 281 10.45 -2.30 -29.20
C HIS A 281 10.80 -1.16 -28.21
N LEU A 282 10.48 -1.30 -26.92
CA LEU A 282 10.87 -0.33 -25.89
C LEU A 282 12.39 -0.11 -25.85
N ARG A 283 13.18 -1.19 -25.85
CA ARG A 283 14.64 -1.06 -25.86
C ARG A 283 15.13 -0.36 -27.12
N GLN A 284 14.57 -0.65 -28.28
CA GLN A 284 14.94 0.01 -29.53
C GLN A 284 14.65 1.52 -29.47
N ILE A 285 13.46 1.93 -29.07
CA ILE A 285 13.09 3.35 -28.99
C ILE A 285 13.95 4.11 -27.97
N LEU A 286 14.26 3.50 -26.82
CA LEU A 286 15.13 4.12 -25.81
C LEU A 286 16.57 4.35 -26.29
N GLN A 287 17.00 3.67 -27.35
CA GLN A 287 18.35 3.86 -27.94
C GLN A 287 18.37 4.90 -29.06
N ILE A 288 17.25 5.14 -29.74
CA ILE A 288 17.17 6.06 -30.89
C ILE A 288 16.52 7.40 -30.54
N THR A 289 15.65 7.43 -29.52
CA THR A 289 14.97 8.65 -29.10
C THR A 289 15.88 9.45 -28.18
N PRO A 290 16.15 10.74 -28.46
CA PRO A 290 16.94 11.57 -27.56
C PRO A 290 16.12 11.94 -26.32
N TYR A 291 16.72 11.74 -25.14
CA TYR A 291 16.19 12.17 -23.84
C TYR A 291 17.34 12.28 -22.83
N THR A 292 17.14 13.07 -21.79
CA THR A 292 17.93 13.02 -20.55
C THR A 292 17.11 12.40 -19.41
N LEU A 293 15.78 12.51 -19.46
CA LEU A 293 14.87 11.88 -18.51
C LEU A 293 13.74 11.14 -19.21
N GLY A 294 13.73 9.82 -19.10
CA GLY A 294 12.70 8.94 -19.65
C GLY A 294 11.75 8.43 -18.57
N PHE A 295 10.46 8.74 -18.68
CA PHE A 295 9.42 8.09 -17.89
C PHE A 295 8.86 6.90 -18.65
N ILE A 296 8.90 5.72 -18.05
CA ILE A 296 8.47 4.46 -18.67
C ILE A 296 7.21 3.97 -17.96
N GLY A 297 6.10 3.93 -18.70
CA GLY A 297 4.86 3.29 -18.31
C GLY A 297 4.88 1.81 -18.60
N GLY A 298 4.40 0.98 -17.68
CA GLY A 298 4.26 -0.47 -17.89
C GLY A 298 4.70 -1.31 -16.68
N ASP A 299 4.57 -2.64 -16.81
CA ASP A 299 4.84 -3.60 -15.72
C ASP A 299 6.23 -4.25 -15.78
N PHE A 300 7.14 -3.74 -16.61
CA PHE A 300 8.48 -4.28 -16.70
C PHE A 300 9.30 -3.97 -15.44
N ALA A 301 10.17 -4.89 -15.07
CA ALA A 301 11.20 -4.61 -14.09
C ALA A 301 12.36 -3.85 -14.77
N ILE A 302 13.01 -2.92 -14.06
CA ILE A 302 14.13 -2.16 -14.65
C ILE A 302 15.25 -3.08 -15.15
N GLN A 303 15.50 -4.22 -14.49
CA GLN A 303 16.52 -5.19 -14.91
C GLN A 303 16.18 -5.84 -16.26
N GLN A 304 14.90 -5.87 -16.65
CA GLN A 304 14.49 -6.32 -17.97
C GLN A 304 14.75 -5.26 -19.04
N ILE A 305 14.80 -3.97 -18.68
CA ILE A 305 15.05 -2.90 -19.65
C ILE A 305 16.57 -2.74 -19.86
N LEU A 306 17.31 -2.64 -18.75
CA LEU A 306 18.76 -2.45 -18.75
C LEU A 306 19.48 -3.69 -19.25
N LYS A 307 20.59 -3.47 -19.97
CA LYS A 307 21.50 -4.52 -20.41
C LYS A 307 22.58 -4.74 -19.34
N PRO A 308 22.99 -6.00 -19.09
CA PRO A 308 24.12 -6.24 -18.22
C PRO A 308 25.34 -5.54 -18.78
N LYS A 309 26.12 -4.89 -17.90
CA LYS A 309 27.39 -4.28 -18.29
C LYS A 309 28.27 -5.39 -18.85
N LYS A 310 28.66 -5.30 -20.13
CA LYS A 310 29.64 -6.25 -20.67
C LYS A 310 30.89 -6.12 -19.81
N SER A 311 31.34 -7.23 -19.20
CA SER A 311 32.68 -7.25 -18.63
C SER A 311 33.63 -6.86 -19.76
N PRO A 312 34.56 -5.91 -19.55
CA PRO A 312 35.63 -5.75 -20.50
C PRO A 312 36.30 -7.12 -20.56
N LYS A 313 36.27 -7.78 -21.72
CA LYS A 313 37.16 -8.91 -21.98
C LYS A 313 38.55 -8.40 -21.63
N GLY A 314 39.17 -8.98 -20.61
CA GLY A 314 40.55 -8.66 -20.29
C GLY A 314 41.36 -8.88 -21.57
N LEU A 315 42.40 -8.06 -21.77
CA LEU A 315 43.32 -8.22 -22.91
C LEU A 315 43.94 -9.64 -23.02
N PHE A 316 43.73 -10.49 -22.01
CA PHE A 316 44.22 -11.85 -21.89
C PHE A 316 43.13 -12.94 -21.87
N ASP A 317 41.84 -12.60 -22.02
CA ASP A 317 40.75 -13.61 -21.98
C ASP A 317 40.64 -14.45 -23.28
N GLY A 318 41.66 -14.39 -24.15
CA GLY A 318 41.73 -15.11 -25.42
C GLY A 318 43.13 -15.61 -25.78
N LEU A 319 44.03 -15.74 -24.79
CA LEU A 319 45.32 -16.44 -24.93
C LEU A 319 45.28 -17.77 -24.18
#